data_AF-A0A1Y4D8K3-F1
#
_entry.id   AF-A0A1Y4D8K3-F1
#
_cell.length_a   1.000
_cell.length_b   1.000
_cell.length_c   1.000
_cell.angle_alpha   90.00
_cell.angle_beta   90.00
_cell.angle_gamma   90.00
#
_symmetry.space_group_name_H-M   'P 1'
#
loop_
_entity.id
_entity.type
_entity.pdbx_description
1 polymer ?
#
loop_
_entity_poly.entity_id
_entity_poly.type
_entity_poly.pdbx_seq_one_letter_code
_entity_poly.pdbx_strand_id
1 'polypeptide(L)'
;MKILFEIKENLADIENQLLHSDFWITEVEERPEEGKKIVTIRDFAYPQEATAEITDKGICIQTAWSKYTYRLFQKDHSYWCEYTGAYRGLLEQKLLPAITPKENLLDQEVTSSLYGNTTAKTLREYAMDNLKLKHFRQQTFGDIGFSTNDHPKRVYDAFIKEDYIPD
;
A
#
# COMPACT_ATOMS: atom_id res chain seq x y z
N MET A 1 6.90 -4.78 -5.43
CA MET A 1 5.88 -4.46 -6.47
C MET A 1 5.67 -2.97 -6.45
N LYS A 2 5.52 -2.36 -7.63
CA LYS A 2 5.11 -0.97 -7.81
C LYS A 2 3.81 -0.92 -8.62
N ILE A 3 2.89 -0.07 -8.22
CA ILE A 3 1.60 0.15 -8.88
C ILE A 3 1.27 1.65 -8.79
N LEU A 4 0.63 2.17 -9.84
CA LEU A 4 0.18 3.55 -9.92
C LEU A 4 -1.31 3.53 -10.25
N PHE A 5 -2.12 4.22 -9.45
CA PHE A 5 -3.57 4.28 -9.65
C PHE A 5 -4.13 5.63 -9.22
N GLU A 6 -5.26 6.01 -9.82
CA GLU A 6 -5.99 7.23 -9.48
C GLU A 6 -6.85 7.00 -8.23
N ILE A 7 -6.95 8.01 -7.37
CA ILE A 7 -7.69 7.95 -6.10
C ILE A 7 -8.84 8.95 -6.05
N LYS A 8 -9.84 8.66 -5.22
CA LYS A 8 -11.04 9.50 -5.07
C LYS A 8 -10.77 10.74 -4.21
N GLU A 9 -9.93 10.61 -3.20
CA GLU A 9 -9.59 11.65 -2.23
C GLU A 9 -8.63 12.69 -2.82
N ASN A 10 -8.74 13.94 -2.34
CA ASN A 10 -7.75 14.97 -2.64
C ASN A 10 -6.64 15.01 -1.57
N LEU A 11 -5.53 15.70 -1.85
CA LEU A 11 -4.39 15.77 -0.92
C LEU A 11 -4.74 16.44 0.42
N ALA A 12 -5.64 17.42 0.43
CA ALA A 12 -6.07 18.09 1.66
C ALA A 12 -6.91 17.17 2.55
N ASP A 13 -7.77 16.33 1.96
CA ASP A 13 -8.54 15.32 2.70
C ASP A 13 -7.61 14.31 3.37
N ILE A 14 -6.57 13.86 2.65
CA ILE A 14 -5.57 12.93 3.19
C ILE A 14 -4.75 13.59 4.30
N GLU A 15 -4.28 14.82 4.10
CA GLU A 15 -3.57 15.58 5.14
C GLU A 15 -4.46 15.73 6.38
N ASN A 16 -5.74 16.09 6.22
CA ASN A 16 -6.66 16.22 7.32
C ASN A 16 -6.83 14.91 8.11
N GLN A 17 -6.96 13.77 7.43
CA GLN A 17 -7.02 12.46 8.09
C GLN A 17 -5.72 12.10 8.83
N LEU A 18 -4.56 12.43 8.27
CA LEU A 18 -3.27 12.21 8.94
C LEU A 18 -3.16 13.02 10.22
N LEU A 19 -3.63 14.27 10.19
CA LEU A 19 -3.59 15.20 11.33
C LEU A 19 -4.67 14.92 12.39
N HIS A 20 -5.82 14.39 11.95
CA HIS A 20 -7.00 14.22 12.78
C HIS A 20 -7.64 12.86 12.51
N SER A 21 -7.37 11.89 13.39
CA SER A 21 -7.93 10.54 13.31
C SER A 21 -8.30 10.02 14.69
N ASP A 22 -9.42 9.32 14.77
CA ASP A 22 -9.84 8.56 15.96
C ASP A 22 -9.21 7.15 15.98
N PHE A 23 -8.56 6.73 14.89
CA PHE A 23 -8.05 5.36 14.69
C PHE A 23 -6.57 5.21 15.03
N TRP A 24 -5.81 6.31 15.11
CA TRP A 24 -4.40 6.30 15.49
C TRP A 24 -4.00 7.54 16.27
N ILE A 25 -2.84 7.47 16.91
CA ILE A 25 -2.19 8.61 17.54
C ILE A 25 -1.36 9.33 16.48
N THR A 26 -1.49 10.66 16.43
CA THR A 26 -0.73 11.52 15.53
C THR A 26 0.29 12.35 16.30
N GLU A 27 1.53 12.37 15.83
CA GLU A 27 2.62 13.25 16.28
C GLU A 27 3.09 14.09 15.09
N VAL A 28 3.13 15.42 15.25
CA VAL A 28 3.44 16.35 14.15
C VAL A 28 4.72 17.12 14.46
N GLU A 29 5.65 17.12 13.52
CA GLU A 29 6.87 17.92 13.52
C GLU A 29 6.84 18.87 12.32
N GLU A 30 6.71 20.17 12.58
CA GLU A 30 6.78 21.20 11.53
C GLU A 30 8.24 21.55 11.22
N ARG A 31 8.61 21.52 9.94
CA ARG A 31 9.94 21.90 9.45
C ARG A 31 9.83 23.01 8.42
N PRO A 32 9.57 24.26 8.87
CA PRO A 32 9.34 25.40 7.98
C PRO A 32 10.54 25.71 7.08
N GLU A 33 11.77 25.50 7.56
CA GLU A 33 12.99 25.74 6.76
C GLU A 33 13.13 24.77 5.58
N GLU A 34 12.53 23.59 5.67
CA GLU A 34 12.51 22.58 4.62
C GLU A 34 11.18 22.61 3.81
N GLY A 35 10.24 23.49 4.15
CA GLY A 35 8.92 23.55 3.52
C GLY A 35 8.10 22.28 3.68
N LYS A 36 8.32 21.51 4.77
CA LYS A 36 7.70 20.21 4.98
C LYS A 36 7.14 20.04 6.38
N LYS A 37 6.15 19.16 6.49
CA LYS A 37 5.56 18.72 7.76
C LYS A 37 5.72 17.21 7.86
N ILE A 38 6.32 16.73 8.95
CA ILE A 38 6.46 15.30 9.22
C ILE A 38 5.37 14.89 10.20
N VAL A 39 4.57 13.92 9.82
CA VAL A 39 3.47 13.39 10.61
C VAL A 39 3.72 11.92 10.89
N THR A 40 3.92 11.56 12.15
CA THR A 40 4.09 10.17 12.57
C THR A 40 2.76 9.67 13.13
N ILE A 41 2.25 8.57 12.57
CA ILE A 41 1.02 7.92 13.02
C ILE A 41 1.35 6.58 13.69
N ARG A 42 0.70 6.30 14.82
CA ARG A 42 0.91 5.07 15.62
C ARG A 42 -0.41 4.39 15.95
N ASP A 43 -0.45 3.09 15.80
CA ASP A 43 -1.60 2.27 16.22
C ASP A 43 -1.70 2.24 17.76
N PHE A 44 -2.92 2.24 18.30
CA PHE A 44 -3.16 2.19 19.74
C PHE A 44 -2.83 0.83 20.39
N ALA A 45 -3.03 -0.25 19.66
CA ALA A 45 -3.01 -1.62 20.14
C ALA A 45 -1.75 -2.39 19.70
N TYR A 46 -1.12 -1.98 18.60
CA TYR A 46 0.01 -2.66 18.00
C TYR A 46 1.21 -1.72 17.84
N PRO A 47 2.46 -2.24 17.89
CA PRO A 47 3.67 -1.45 17.65
C PRO A 47 3.87 -1.18 16.15
N GLN A 48 2.84 -0.67 15.48
CA GLN A 48 2.85 -0.25 14.09
C GLN A 48 2.95 1.26 14.02
N GLU A 49 3.84 1.74 13.17
CA GLU A 49 4.09 3.15 12.94
C GLU A 49 4.23 3.40 11.43
N ALA A 50 3.74 4.55 10.99
CA ALA A 50 4.03 5.10 9.68
C ALA A 50 4.37 6.58 9.80
N THR A 51 5.22 7.06 8.91
CA THR A 51 5.63 8.47 8.84
C THR A 51 5.20 9.04 7.49
N ALA A 52 4.47 10.15 7.53
CA ALA A 52 4.05 10.91 6.36
C ALA A 52 4.84 12.21 6.28
N GLU A 53 5.54 12.43 5.17
CA GLU A 53 6.13 13.71 4.80
C GLU A 53 5.16 14.45 3.88
N ILE A 54 4.67 15.61 4.34
CA ILE A 54 3.73 16.48 3.63
C ILE A 54 4.51 17.69 3.10
N THR A 55 4.41 17.92 1.79
CA THR A 55 5.08 19.01 1.07
C THR A 55 4.11 19.67 0.10
N ASP A 56 4.53 20.80 -0.50
CA ASP A 56 3.82 21.45 -1.61
C ASP A 56 3.60 20.54 -2.83
N LYS A 57 4.45 19.54 -3.02
CA LYS A 57 4.41 18.58 -4.13
C LYS A 57 3.52 17.37 -3.88
N GLY A 58 3.09 17.13 -2.64
CA GLY A 58 2.30 15.96 -2.28
C GLY A 58 2.70 15.35 -0.94
N ILE A 59 2.24 14.12 -0.72
CA ILE A 59 2.37 13.40 0.55
C ILE A 59 3.12 12.09 0.30
N CYS A 60 4.16 11.82 1.08
CA CYS A 60 4.93 10.58 1.03
C CYS A 60 4.79 9.85 2.36
N ILE A 61 4.14 8.69 2.38
CA ILE A 61 3.95 7.88 3.59
C ILE A 61 4.87 6.65 3.54
N GLN A 62 5.58 6.39 4.63
CA GLN A 62 6.48 5.25 4.81
C GLN A 62 6.09 4.45 6.04
N THR A 63 5.84 3.15 5.87
CA THR A 63 5.54 2.24 6.99
C THR A 63 6.84 1.70 7.63
N ALA A 64 6.94 1.68 8.95
CA ALA A 64 8.18 1.39 9.68
C ALA A 64 8.78 -0.02 9.42
N TRP A 65 7.97 -1.08 9.45
CA TRP A 65 8.48 -2.46 9.40
C TRP A 65 8.77 -2.95 7.99
N SER A 66 7.91 -2.59 7.05
CA SER A 66 7.92 -3.19 5.71
C SER A 66 8.51 -2.28 4.64
N LYS A 67 8.91 -1.05 5.01
CA LYS A 67 9.41 -0.02 4.09
C LYS A 67 8.49 0.20 2.89
N TYR A 68 7.19 -0.02 3.07
CA TYR A 68 6.21 0.27 2.04
C TYR A 68 6.07 1.78 1.92
N THR A 69 6.00 2.26 0.69
CA THR A 69 5.94 3.69 0.40
C THR A 69 4.71 4.01 -0.41
N TYR A 70 3.97 5.02 0.03
CA TYR A 70 2.84 5.61 -0.67
C TYR A 70 3.24 7.02 -1.06
N ARG A 71 3.25 7.30 -2.36
CA ARG A 71 3.50 8.64 -2.87
C ARG A 71 2.23 9.16 -3.51
N LEU A 72 1.62 10.14 -2.85
CA LEU A 72 0.39 10.78 -3.24
C LEU A 72 0.72 12.13 -3.88
N PHE A 73 0.20 12.38 -5.07
CA PHE A 73 0.47 13.61 -5.79
C PHE A 73 -0.70 13.98 -6.71
N GLN A 74 -0.82 15.27 -7.01
CA GLN A 74 -1.71 15.75 -8.05
C GLN A 74 -1.01 15.63 -9.40
N LYS A 75 -1.72 15.10 -10.39
CA LYS A 75 -1.31 15.12 -11.78
C LYS A 75 -2.50 15.55 -12.62
N ASP A 76 -2.31 16.61 -13.40
CA ASP A 76 -3.36 17.26 -14.18
C ASP A 76 -4.51 17.74 -13.27
N HIS A 77 -5.66 17.08 -13.30
CA HIS A 77 -6.85 17.40 -12.50
C HIS A 77 -7.30 16.22 -11.62
N SER A 78 -6.40 15.26 -11.42
CA SER A 78 -6.65 14.03 -10.69
C SER A 78 -5.57 13.80 -9.63
N TYR A 79 -5.92 13.01 -8.63
CA TYR A 79 -5.01 12.62 -7.55
C TYR A 79 -4.61 11.17 -7.75
N TRP A 80 -3.32 10.89 -7.56
CA TRP A 80 -2.72 9.61 -7.85
C TRP A 80 -1.96 9.09 -6.65
N CYS A 81 -1.93 7.77 -6.52
CA CYS A 81 -1.13 7.04 -5.55
C CYS A 81 -0.14 6.13 -6.28
N GLU A 82 1.15 6.37 -6.10
CA GLU A 82 2.20 5.39 -6.41
C GLU A 82 2.49 4.59 -5.15
N TYR A 83 2.19 3.29 -5.18
CA TYR A 83 2.54 2.38 -4.11
C TYR A 83 3.77 1.55 -4.49
N THR A 84 4.75 1.47 -3.60
CA THR A 84 5.84 0.50 -3.69
C THR A 84 5.92 -0.35 -2.42
N GLY A 85 5.74 -1.66 -2.58
CA GLY A 85 5.77 -2.59 -1.46
C GLY A 85 5.36 -4.01 -1.84
N ALA A 86 4.83 -4.74 -0.86
CA ALA A 86 4.30 -6.09 -1.07
C ALA A 86 2.82 -6.03 -1.42
N TYR A 87 2.36 -6.97 -2.24
CA TYR A 87 0.96 -7.08 -2.67
C TYR A 87 -0.06 -6.97 -1.52
N ARG A 88 0.14 -7.72 -0.43
CA ARG A 88 -0.73 -7.67 0.75
C ARG A 88 -0.74 -6.33 1.46
N GLY A 89 0.41 -5.69 1.52
CA GLY A 89 0.57 -4.41 2.18
C GLY A 89 -0.26 -3.31 1.53
N LEU A 90 -0.62 -3.45 0.25
CA LEU A 90 -1.54 -2.54 -0.43
C LEU A 90 -3.01 -2.78 -0.07
N LEU A 91 -3.40 -4.04 0.15
CA LEU A 91 -4.80 -4.43 0.27
C LEU A 91 -5.29 -4.45 1.72
N GLU A 92 -4.43 -4.76 2.69
CA GLU A 92 -4.82 -4.99 4.09
C GLU A 92 -4.49 -3.81 5.00
N GLN A 93 -4.51 -2.58 4.48
CA GLN A 93 -4.07 -1.43 5.23
C GLN A 93 -5.07 -0.99 6.28
N LYS A 94 -4.63 -1.00 7.54
CA LYS A 94 -5.44 -0.56 8.68
C LYS A 94 -4.94 0.75 9.29
N LEU A 95 -3.64 1.01 9.18
CA LEU A 95 -2.98 2.16 9.79
C LEU A 95 -2.49 3.14 8.71
N LEU A 96 -3.42 3.66 7.91
CA LEU A 96 -3.19 4.71 6.92
C LEU A 96 -4.51 5.48 6.66
N PRO A 97 -4.43 6.72 6.13
CA PRO A 97 -5.60 7.43 5.62
C PRO A 97 -6.30 6.62 4.51
N ALA A 98 -7.56 6.95 4.25
CA ALA A 98 -8.34 6.35 3.17
C ALA A 98 -7.71 6.70 1.82
N ILE A 99 -7.29 5.68 1.07
CA ILE A 99 -6.71 5.81 -0.28
C ILE A 99 -7.55 4.93 -1.20
N THR A 100 -8.65 5.48 -1.71
CA THR A 100 -9.66 4.71 -2.43
C THR A 100 -9.42 4.79 -3.94
N PRO A 101 -9.14 3.67 -4.63
CA PRO A 101 -9.01 3.68 -6.08
C PRO A 101 -10.30 4.16 -6.78
N LYS A 102 -10.16 4.97 -7.84
CA LYS A 102 -11.31 5.34 -8.70
C LYS A 102 -11.79 4.19 -9.57
N GLU A 103 -10.85 3.41 -10.08
CA GLU A 103 -11.08 2.26 -10.94
C GLU A 103 -10.74 0.95 -10.23
N ASN A 104 -11.03 -0.18 -10.87
CA ASN A 104 -10.66 -1.48 -10.33
C ASN A 104 -9.14 -1.61 -10.21
N LEU A 105 -8.66 -1.74 -8.98
CA LEU A 105 -7.24 -1.85 -8.67
C LEU A 105 -6.62 -3.13 -9.27
N LEU A 106 -7.40 -4.20 -9.43
CA LEU A 106 -6.93 -5.49 -9.96
C LEU A 106 -6.49 -5.40 -11.43
N ASP A 107 -7.07 -4.46 -12.18
CA ASP A 107 -6.82 -4.31 -13.61
C ASP A 107 -5.70 -3.29 -13.90
N GLN A 108 -5.16 -2.66 -12.85
CA GLN A 108 -4.05 -1.71 -12.95
C GLN A 108 -2.72 -2.44 -13.20
N GLU A 109 -1.85 -1.79 -13.97
CA GLU A 109 -0.53 -2.33 -14.28
C GLU A 109 0.41 -2.29 -13.07
N VAL A 110 1.18 -3.36 -12.92
CA VAL A 110 2.21 -3.47 -11.89
C VAL A 110 3.58 -3.66 -12.51
N THR A 111 4.56 -2.97 -11.93
CA THR A 111 5.98 -3.22 -12.20
C THR A 111 6.56 -4.04 -11.05
N SER A 112 7.22 -5.15 -11.34
CA SER A 112 7.81 -6.00 -10.31
C SER A 112 9.08 -6.68 -10.75
N SER A 113 9.99 -6.91 -9.81
CA SER A 113 11.23 -7.66 -10.04
C SER A 113 10.97 -9.11 -10.48
N LEU A 114 9.78 -9.67 -10.20
CA LEU A 114 9.40 -11.01 -10.64
C LEU A 114 9.32 -11.15 -12.17
N TYR A 115 9.02 -10.07 -12.89
CA TYR A 115 8.72 -10.13 -14.32
C TYR A 115 9.79 -9.54 -15.23
N GLY A 116 10.80 -8.87 -14.67
CA GLY A 116 11.70 -8.03 -15.46
C GLY A 116 10.94 -6.89 -16.15
N ASN A 117 11.65 -5.90 -16.69
CA ASN A 117 11.02 -4.70 -17.30
C ASN A 117 10.32 -4.98 -18.66
N THR A 118 9.95 -6.22 -18.96
CA THR A 118 9.63 -6.68 -20.32
C THR A 118 8.18 -7.07 -20.55
N THR A 119 7.33 -7.13 -19.51
CA THR A 119 5.89 -7.43 -19.68
C THR A 119 5.06 -6.65 -18.67
N ALA A 120 4.22 -5.75 -19.17
CA ALA A 120 3.17 -5.15 -18.34
C ALA A 120 2.22 -6.26 -17.89
N LYS A 121 2.06 -6.40 -16.58
CA LYS A 121 1.14 -7.35 -15.96
C LYS A 121 0.16 -6.57 -15.10
N THR A 122 -1.08 -6.99 -15.11
CA THR A 122 -2.08 -6.46 -14.18
C THR A 122 -1.81 -6.94 -12.76
N LEU A 123 -2.33 -6.22 -11.76
CA LEU A 123 -2.28 -6.65 -10.36
C LEU A 123 -2.93 -8.03 -10.17
N ARG A 124 -3.99 -8.33 -10.95
CA ARG A 124 -4.65 -9.64 -11.00
C ARG A 124 -3.70 -10.75 -11.44
N GLU A 125 -3.02 -10.57 -12.57
CA GLU A 125 -2.04 -11.55 -13.05
C GLU A 125 -0.89 -11.72 -12.05
N TYR A 126 -0.41 -10.61 -11.46
CA TYR A 126 0.58 -10.64 -10.40
C TYR A 126 0.14 -11.50 -9.22
N ALA A 127 -1.10 -11.32 -8.75
CA ALA A 127 -1.66 -12.10 -7.66
C ALA A 127 -1.76 -13.59 -8.00
N MET A 128 -2.24 -13.91 -9.21
CA MET A 128 -2.38 -15.29 -9.69
C MET A 128 -1.02 -16.01 -9.78
N ASP A 129 0.00 -15.34 -10.29
CA ASP A 129 1.32 -15.96 -10.40
C ASP A 129 2.01 -16.12 -9.04
N ASN A 130 1.82 -15.18 -8.11
CA ASN A 130 2.27 -15.35 -6.73
C ASN A 130 1.59 -16.54 -6.05
N LEU A 131 0.30 -16.78 -6.32
CA LEU A 131 -0.41 -17.96 -5.82
C LEU A 131 0.14 -19.26 -6.41
N LYS A 132 0.38 -19.30 -7.73
CA LYS A 132 1.01 -20.47 -8.39
C LYS A 132 2.40 -20.75 -7.80
N LEU A 133 3.23 -19.72 -7.61
CA LEU A 133 4.55 -19.85 -6.99
C LEU A 133 4.46 -20.38 -5.56
N LYS A 134 3.47 -19.91 -4.79
CA LYS A 134 3.21 -20.42 -3.44
C LYS A 134 2.87 -21.91 -3.46
N HIS A 135 1.93 -22.33 -4.30
CA HIS A 135 1.57 -23.74 -4.43
C HIS A 135 2.75 -24.61 -4.88
N PHE A 136 3.55 -24.13 -5.84
CA PHE A 136 4.77 -24.82 -6.27
C PHE A 136 5.77 -24.99 -5.13
N ARG A 137 5.99 -23.96 -4.30
CA ARG A 137 6.86 -24.03 -3.12
C ARG A 137 6.35 -25.03 -2.09
N GLN A 138 5.04 -25.05 -1.82
CA GLN A 138 4.40 -26.03 -0.93
C GLN A 138 4.59 -27.46 -1.43
N GLN A 139 4.40 -27.70 -2.72
CA GLN A 139 4.58 -29.03 -3.32
C GLN A 139 6.05 -29.48 -3.30
N THR A 140 6.98 -28.55 -3.52
CA THR A 140 8.42 -28.86 -3.65
C THR A 140 9.10 -29.03 -2.29
N PHE A 141 8.73 -28.22 -1.30
CA PHE A 141 9.44 -28.13 -0.02
C PHE A 141 8.57 -28.49 1.21
N GLY A 142 7.32 -28.89 1.00
CA GLY A 142 6.36 -29.11 2.09
C GLY A 142 6.11 -27.83 2.92
N ASP A 143 5.78 -28.00 4.20
CA ASP A 143 5.58 -26.87 5.14
C ASP A 143 6.91 -26.28 5.68
N ILE A 144 8.06 -26.85 5.29
CA ILE A 144 9.38 -26.52 5.84
C ILE A 144 9.96 -25.23 5.20
N GLY A 145 9.42 -24.82 4.05
CA GLY A 145 9.86 -23.65 3.28
C GLY A 145 9.08 -22.36 3.53
N PHE A 146 8.13 -22.35 4.47
CA PHE A 146 7.32 -21.18 4.81
C PHE A 146 7.71 -20.65 6.19
N SER A 147 8.08 -19.38 6.28
CA SER A 147 8.21 -18.74 7.60
C SER A 147 6.84 -18.71 8.27
N THR A 148 6.78 -18.98 9.57
CA THR A 148 5.55 -18.84 10.37
C THR A 148 5.03 -17.40 10.38
N ASN A 149 5.90 -16.43 10.07
CA ASN A 149 5.55 -15.01 9.87
C ASN A 149 5.11 -14.70 8.43
N ASP A 150 5.21 -15.63 7.49
CA ASP A 150 4.97 -15.34 6.07
C ASP A 150 3.47 -15.24 5.77
N HIS A 151 2.58 -16.05 6.36
CA HIS A 151 1.16 -16.00 5.97
C HIS A 151 0.12 -16.49 7.00
N PRO A 152 -0.96 -15.72 7.22
CA PRO A 152 -2.29 -16.27 7.44
C PRO A 152 -2.81 -16.92 6.15
N LYS A 153 -3.37 -18.14 6.25
CA LYS A 153 -3.86 -18.96 5.12
C LYS A 153 -5.00 -18.32 4.30
N ARG A 154 -5.68 -17.31 4.83
CA ARG A 154 -7.03 -16.87 4.40
C ARG A 154 -7.10 -15.90 3.21
N VAL A 155 -5.98 -15.34 2.78
CA VAL A 155 -6.00 -14.13 1.91
C VAL A 155 -6.02 -14.46 0.41
N TYR A 156 -5.23 -15.45 -0.05
CA TYR A 156 -5.20 -15.76 -1.49
C TYR A 156 -6.54 -16.33 -1.99
N ASP A 157 -7.22 -17.13 -1.16
CA ASP A 157 -8.47 -17.79 -1.54
C ASP A 157 -9.67 -16.83 -1.55
N ALA A 158 -9.61 -15.71 -0.82
CA ALA A 158 -10.69 -14.73 -0.75
C ALA A 158 -10.57 -13.60 -1.80
N PHE A 159 -9.35 -13.23 -2.19
CA PHE A 159 -9.07 -12.05 -3.02
C PHE A 159 -9.07 -12.27 -4.54
N ILE A 160 -9.07 -13.52 -5.03
CA ILE A 160 -9.31 -13.82 -6.47
C ILE A 160 -10.81 -13.71 -6.81
N LYS A 161 -11.66 -13.27 -5.88
CA LYS A 161 -13.04 -12.91 -6.19
C LYS A 161 -13.05 -11.50 -6.78
N GLU A 162 -13.67 -11.35 -7.94
CA GLU A 162 -13.52 -10.21 -8.87
C GLU A 162 -13.96 -8.83 -8.33
N ASP A 163 -14.47 -8.76 -7.10
CA ASP A 163 -15.18 -7.62 -6.52
C ASP A 163 -14.45 -6.95 -5.34
N TYR A 164 -13.11 -6.88 -5.34
CA TYR A 164 -12.42 -6.11 -4.29
C TYR A 164 -12.56 -4.60 -4.53
N ILE A 165 -13.61 -4.04 -3.96
CA ILE A 165 -13.73 -2.61 -3.67
C ILE A 165 -13.40 -2.49 -2.17
N PRO A 166 -12.35 -1.76 -1.77
CA PRO A 166 -12.11 -1.49 -0.35
C PRO A 166 -13.34 -0.76 0.20
N ASP A 167 -13.93 -1.29 1.28
CA ASP A 167 -14.99 -0.62 2.06
C ASP A 167 -14.48 0.70 2.66
#